data_AF-N9TMR6-F1
#
_entry.id   AF-N9TMR6-F1
#
_cell.length_a   1.000
_cell.length_b   1.000
_cell.length_c   1.000
_cell.angle_alpha   90.00
_cell.angle_beta   90.00
_cell.angle_gamma   90.00
#
_symmetry.space_group_name_H-M   'P 1'
#
loop_
_entity.id
_entity.type
_entity.pdbx_description
1 polymer ?
#
loop_
_entity_poly.entity_id
_entity_poly.type
_entity_poly.pdbx_seq_one_letter_code
_entity_poly.pdbx_strand_id
1 'polypeptide(L)' 'MTEQEIKCYEQIASFLYNQGKGYIMDGNSCDDILAVLCTIEEIVLQELETTSITAFIDDLDDHNKECQQYGG' A
#
# COMPACT_ATOMS: atom_id res chain seq x y z
N MET A 1 10.89 -17.21 -1.96
CA MET A 1 9.42 -17.38 -1.78
C MET A 1 8.84 -18.25 -2.88
N THR A 2 7.77 -18.99 -2.58
CA THR A 2 6.96 -19.72 -3.56
C THR A 2 6.01 -18.77 -4.30
N GLU A 3 5.56 -19.14 -5.51
CA GLU A 3 4.53 -18.38 -6.23
C GLU A 3 3.25 -18.18 -5.41
N GLN A 4 2.94 -19.12 -4.51
CA GLN A 4 1.76 -19.07 -3.66
C GLN A 4 1.90 -18.02 -2.55
N GLU A 5 3.11 -17.87 -1.98
CA GLU A 5 3.42 -16.83 -1.00
C GLU A 5 3.41 -15.43 -1.64
N ILE A 6 3.99 -15.29 -2.85
CA ILE A 6 3.95 -14.02 -3.61
C ILE A 6 2.51 -13.58 -3.84
N LYS A 7 1.66 -14.48 -4.33
CA LYS A 7 0.22 -14.19 -4.54
C LYS A 7 -0.49 -13.82 -3.24
N CYS A 8 -0.10 -14.42 -2.12
CA CYS A 8 -0.67 -14.07 -0.82
C CYS A 8 -0.30 -12.62 -0.44
N TYR A 9 0.95 -12.21 -0.61
CA TYR A 9 1.37 -10.83 -0.35
C TYR A 9 0.68 -9.83 -1.29
N GLU A 10 0.52 -10.14 -2.57
CA GLU A 10 -0.23 -9.29 -3.50
C GLU A 10 -1.71 -9.14 -3.08
N GLN A 11 -2.34 -10.20 -2.60
CA GLN A 11 -3.72 -10.15 -2.08
C GLN A 11 -3.82 -9.29 -0.82
N ILE A 12 -2.86 -9.42 0.10
CA ILE A 12 -2.81 -8.59 1.31
C ILE A 12 -2.59 -7.12 0.92
N ALA A 13 -1.65 -6.85 0.02
CA ALA A 13 -1.38 -5.49 -0.45
C ALA A 13 -2.61 -4.87 -1.13
N SER A 14 -3.33 -5.63 -1.97
CA SER A 14 -4.58 -5.15 -2.57
C SER A 14 -5.67 -4.87 -1.54
N PHE A 15 -5.79 -5.69 -0.50
CA PHE A 15 -6.72 -5.45 0.60
C PHE A 15 -6.39 -4.15 1.37
N LEU A 16 -5.11 -3.99 1.76
CA LEU A 16 -4.62 -2.80 2.45
C LEU A 16 -4.77 -1.54 1.61
N TYR A 17 -4.48 -1.63 0.30
CA TYR A 17 -4.70 -0.53 -0.64
C TYR A 17 -6.15 -0.03 -0.62
N ASN A 18 -7.12 -0.94 -0.66
CA ASN A 18 -8.53 -0.58 -0.59
C ASN A 18 -8.94 -0.04 0.79
N GLN A 19 -8.33 -0.52 1.88
CA GLN A 19 -8.54 0.08 3.21
C GLN A 19 -7.98 1.51 3.27
N GLY A 20 -6.78 1.76 2.76
CA GLY A 20 -6.16 3.09 2.73
C GLY A 20 -7.02 4.11 2.00
N LYS A 21 -7.59 3.74 0.85
CA LYS A 21 -8.54 4.60 0.14
C LYS A 21 -9.79 4.91 0.98
N GLY A 22 -10.31 3.94 1.72
CA GLY A 22 -11.42 4.15 2.64
C GLY A 22 -11.10 5.20 3.71
N TYR A 23 -9.93 5.11 4.34
CA TYR A 23 -9.47 6.09 5.34
C TYR A 23 -9.39 7.50 4.76
N ILE A 24 -8.77 7.64 3.58
CA ILE A 24 -8.64 8.93 2.88
C ILE A 24 -10.01 9.50 2.52
N MET A 25 -10.94 8.67 2.04
CA MET A 25 -12.32 9.09 1.74
C MET A 25 -13.07 9.58 2.98
N ASP A 26 -12.78 9.01 4.14
CA ASP A 26 -13.33 9.43 5.43
C ASP A 26 -12.58 10.65 6.02
N GLY A 27 -11.60 11.21 5.29
CA GLY A 27 -10.82 12.38 5.70
C GLY A 27 -9.70 12.08 6.70
N ASN A 28 -9.29 10.81 6.81
CA ASN A 28 -8.22 10.38 7.72
C ASN A 28 -6.96 10.02 6.94
N SER A 29 -5.79 10.27 7.54
CA SER A 29 -4.53 9.77 6.99
C SER A 29 -4.42 8.25 7.10
N CYS A 30 -3.61 7.65 6.24
CA CYS A 30 -3.38 6.20 6.17
C CYS A 30 -1.90 5.82 6.34
N ASP A 31 -1.14 6.61 7.10
CA ASP A 31 0.31 6.45 7.29
C ASP A 31 0.71 5.03 7.76
N ASP A 32 -0.08 4.44 8.66
CA ASP A 32 0.15 3.07 9.15
C ASP A 32 -0.03 2.02 8.03
N ILE A 33 -1.02 2.23 7.14
CA ILE A 33 -1.26 1.33 6.00
C ILE A 33 -0.13 1.44 4.99
N LEU A 34 0.33 2.66 4.70
CA LEU A 34 1.48 2.90 3.83
C LEU A 34 2.75 2.22 4.38
N ALA A 35 3.03 2.34 5.67
CA ALA A 35 4.18 1.68 6.29
C ALA A 35 4.14 0.14 6.13
N VAL A 36 2.95 -0.47 6.28
CA VAL A 36 2.78 -1.91 6.06
C VAL A 36 2.96 -2.27 4.59
N LEU A 37 2.41 -1.49 3.67
CA LEU A 37 2.57 -1.73 2.22
C LEU A 37 4.05 -1.66 1.80
N CYS A 38 4.82 -0.66 2.27
CA CYS A 38 6.27 -0.59 2.02
C CYS A 38 6.99 -1.82 2.57
N THR A 39 6.63 -2.31 3.76
CA THR A 39 7.22 -3.52 4.33
C THR A 39 6.93 -4.75 3.45
N ILE A 40 5.70 -4.88 2.93
CA ILE A 40 5.34 -5.99 2.04
C ILE A 40 6.10 -5.88 0.71
N GLU A 41 6.20 -4.68 0.14
CA GLU A 41 6.97 -4.42 -1.07
C GLU A 41 8.42 -4.87 -0.90
N GLU A 42 9.09 -4.46 0.19
CA GLU A 42 10.47 -4.87 0.47
C GLU A 42 10.65 -6.39 0.54
N ILE A 43 9.70 -7.09 1.16
CA ILE A 43 9.72 -8.57 1.24
C ILE A 43 9.58 -9.18 -0.16
N VAL A 44 8.66 -8.67 -0.99
CA VAL A 44 8.42 -9.19 -2.34
C VAL A 44 9.60 -8.88 -3.27
N LEU A 45 10.21 -7.71 -3.15
CA LEU A 45 11.36 -7.28 -3.96
C LEU A 45 12.67 -8.02 -3.63
N GLN A 46 12.75 -8.69 -2.48
CA GLN A 46 13.87 -9.62 -2.21
C GLN A 46 13.86 -10.83 -3.15
N GLU A 47 12.71 -11.13 -3.76
CA GLU A 47 12.48 -12.33 -4.57
C GLU A 47 12.15 -12.00 -6.03
N LEU A 48 11.63 -10.80 -6.29
CA LEU A 48 11.26 -10.29 -7.62
C LEU A 48 11.97 -8.97 -7.91
N GLU A 49 12.30 -8.73 -9.18
CA GLU A 49 12.89 -7.45 -9.59
C GLU A 49 11.88 -6.28 -9.55
N THR A 50 10.59 -6.59 -9.65
CA THR A 50 9.50 -5.60 -9.69
C THR A 50 8.23 -6.18 -9.05
N THR A 51 7.35 -5.30 -8.58
CA THR A 51 6.07 -5.69 -8.01
C THR A 51 4.98 -4.66 -8.34
N SER A 52 3.73 -5.11 -8.38
CA SER A 52 2.56 -4.22 -8.54
C SER A 52 2.29 -3.37 -7.29
N ILE A 53 2.88 -3.75 -6.15
CA ILE A 53 2.69 -3.10 -4.84
C ILE A 53 3.25 -1.68 -4.85
N THR A 54 4.33 -1.40 -5.59
CA THR A 54 4.89 -0.05 -5.78
C THR A 54 3.82 0.93 -6.24
N ALA A 55 3.01 0.54 -7.22
CA ALA A 55 1.95 1.38 -7.76
C ALA A 55 0.83 1.65 -6.73
N PHE A 56 0.59 0.72 -5.79
CA PHE A 56 -0.36 0.95 -4.70
C PHE A 56 0.18 1.94 -3.66
N ILE A 57 1.48 1.89 -3.38
CA ILE A 57 2.15 2.79 -2.44
C ILE A 57 2.15 4.20 -3.02
N ASP A 58 2.59 4.37 -4.27
CA ASP A 58 2.67 5.68 -4.93
C ASP A 58 1.28 6.37 -4.96
N ASP A 59 0.25 5.65 -5.39
CA ASP A 59 -1.14 6.15 -5.45
C ASP A 59 -1.67 6.55 -4.07
N LEU A 60 -1.44 5.72 -3.04
CA LEU A 60 -1.89 6.05 -1.68
C LEU A 60 -1.09 7.19 -1.06
N ASP A 61 0.22 7.26 -1.27
CA ASP A 61 1.08 8.28 -0.68
C ASP A 61 0.73 9.67 -1.24
N ASP A 62 0.48 9.77 -2.54
CA ASP A 62 0.01 11.01 -3.18
C ASP A 62 -1.32 11.47 -2.59
N HIS A 63 -2.32 10.59 -2.54
CA HIS A 63 -3.63 10.92 -1.98
C HIS A 63 -3.61 11.16 -0.46
N ASN A 64 -2.74 10.48 0.28
CA ASN A 64 -2.57 10.68 1.72
C ASN A 64 -1.93 12.05 2.02
N LYS A 65 -0.95 12.48 1.24
CA LYS A 65 -0.38 13.84 1.35
C LYS A 65 -1.42 14.91 1.05
N GLU A 66 -2.23 14.72 0.02
CA GLU A 66 -3.36 15.62 -0.27
C GLU A 66 -4.35 15.66 0.91
N CYS A 67 -4.70 14.49 1.47
CA CYS A 67 -5.56 14.36 2.64
C CYS A 67 -4.97 15.08 3.86
N GLN A 68 -3.67 14.97 4.13
CA GLN A 68 -3.02 15.66 5.24
C GLN A 68 -2.91 17.18 5.05
N GLN A 69 -2.80 17.65 3.80
CA GLN A 69 -2.69 19.07 3.49
C GLN A 69 -4.04 19.80 3.49
N TYR A 70 -5.11 19.11 3.08
CA TYR A 70 -6.43 19.71 2.85
C TYR A 70 -7.55 19.10 3.69
N GLY A 71 -7.30 17.99 4.38
CA GLY A 71 -8.20 17.33 5.33
C GLY A 71 -8.14 18.00 6.69
N GLY A 72 -8.91 19.08 6.83
CA GLY A 72 -9.13 19.83 8.07
C GLY A 72 -10.36 20.72 7.95
#